data_AF-A0A1P8WHN3-F1
#
_entry.id   AF-A0A1P8WHN3-F1
#
_cell.length_a   1.000
_cell.length_b   1.000
_cell.length_c   1.000
_cell.angle_alpha   90.00
_cell.angle_beta   90.00
_cell.angle_gamma   90.00
#
_symmetry.space_group_name_H-M   'P 1'
#
loop_
_entity.id
_entity.type
_entity.pdbx_description
1 polymer ?
#
loop_
_entity_poly.entity_id
_entity_poly.type
_entity_poly.pdbx_seq_one_letter_code
_entity_poly.pdbx_strand_id
1 'polypeptide(L)'
;MSDVQWNVRNVWLNRLSSELKRRTFGHVSNVAVEATGDDAVLVTGDAHSYYGVQLTLLAIQHCREEYCPFSHTHVSLKVGGRLLSIGVPPHAECRLQEVSTEVDNRRLQLTFAGAS
;
A
#
# COMPACT_ATOMS: atom_id res chain seq x y z
N MET A 1 4.47 -8.24 -25.68
CA MET A 1 5.35 -8.05 -24.51
C MET A 1 6.63 -8.82 -24.78
N SER A 2 7.81 -8.23 -24.55
CA SER A 2 9.09 -8.94 -24.73
C SER A 2 9.43 -9.83 -23.53
N ASP A 3 10.30 -10.82 -23.72
CA ASP A 3 10.76 -11.71 -22.64
C ASP A 3 11.40 -10.92 -21.47
N VAL A 4 12.12 -9.84 -21.80
CA VAL A 4 12.72 -8.94 -20.80
C VAL A 4 11.63 -8.23 -19.98
N GLN A 5 10.59 -7.70 -20.64
CA GLN A 5 9.47 -7.03 -19.95
C GLN A 5 8.68 -8.00 -19.07
N TRP A 6 8.45 -9.23 -19.56
CA TRP A 6 7.80 -10.28 -18.78
C TRP A 6 8.60 -10.61 -17.53
N ASN A 7 9.92 -10.80 -17.67
CA ASN A 7 10.80 -11.14 -16.54
C ASN A 7 10.81 -10.03 -15.48
N VAL A 8 10.94 -8.76 -15.89
CA VAL A 8 10.90 -7.61 -14.97
C VAL A 8 9.59 -7.56 -14.18
N ARG A 9 8.45 -7.76 -14.84
CA ARG A 9 7.13 -7.80 -14.19
C ARG A 9 7.02 -8.93 -13.19
N ASN A 10 7.45 -10.14 -13.57
CA ASN A 10 7.39 -11.30 -12.67
C ASN A 10 8.29 -11.14 -11.43
N VAL A 11 9.51 -10.63 -11.62
CA VAL A 11 10.41 -10.33 -10.49
C VAL A 11 9.76 -9.34 -9.53
N TRP A 12 9.09 -8.30 -10.07
CA TRP A 12 8.39 -7.32 -9.26
C TRP A 12 7.19 -7.91 -8.51
N LEU A 13 6.35 -8.74 -9.16
CA LEU A 13 5.21 -9.41 -8.51
C LEU A 13 5.66 -10.32 -7.37
N ASN A 14 6.73 -11.09 -7.59
CA ASN A 14 7.33 -11.96 -6.56
C ASN A 14 7.84 -11.17 -5.37
N ARG A 15 8.46 -10.02 -5.65
CA ARG A 15 8.92 -9.09 -4.60
C ARG A 15 7.73 -8.53 -3.81
N LEU A 16 6.70 -8.02 -4.48
CA LEU A 16 5.51 -7.50 -3.83
C LEU A 16 4.84 -8.57 -2.95
N SER A 17 4.68 -9.79 -3.46
CA SER A 17 4.13 -10.92 -2.70
C SER A 17 4.95 -11.22 -1.43
N SER A 18 6.28 -11.19 -1.54
CA SER A 18 7.18 -11.41 -0.39
C SER A 18 7.07 -10.28 0.64
N GLU A 19 7.03 -9.03 0.18
CA GLU A 19 6.91 -7.85 1.04
C GLU A 19 5.56 -7.79 1.76
N LEU A 20 4.47 -8.15 1.06
CA LEU A 20 3.14 -8.24 1.67
C LEU A 20 3.11 -9.27 2.79
N LYS A 21 3.68 -10.46 2.57
CA LYS A 21 3.77 -11.49 3.63
C LYS A 21 4.62 -11.01 4.81
N ARG A 22 5.74 -10.36 4.52
CA ARG A 22 6.68 -9.86 5.54
C ARG A 22 6.09 -8.73 6.38
N ARG A 23 5.42 -7.76 5.76
CA ARG A 23 4.96 -6.53 6.42
C ARG A 23 3.55 -6.63 7.00
N THR A 24 2.72 -7.54 6.51
CA THR A 24 1.39 -7.74 7.11
C THR A 24 1.43 -8.66 8.32
N PHE A 25 2.52 -9.39 8.59
CA PHE A 25 2.70 -10.25 9.78
C PHE A 25 1.51 -11.16 10.09
N GLY A 26 0.82 -11.67 9.06
CA GLY A 26 -0.37 -12.52 9.23
C GLY A 26 -1.67 -11.76 9.55
N HIS A 27 -1.68 -10.42 9.57
CA HIS A 27 -2.91 -9.62 9.61
C HIS A 27 -3.73 -9.73 8.31
N VAL A 28 -3.13 -10.24 7.24
CA VAL A 28 -3.80 -10.58 6.00
C VAL A 28 -3.42 -12.02 5.64
N SER A 29 -4.42 -12.88 5.51
CA SER A 29 -4.28 -14.28 5.10
C SER A 29 -4.69 -14.44 3.64
N ASN A 30 -4.32 -15.58 3.03
CA ASN A 30 -4.63 -15.91 1.63
C ASN A 30 -4.24 -14.81 0.64
N VAL A 31 -3.12 -14.12 0.90
CA VAL A 31 -2.65 -13.03 0.05
C VAL A 31 -2.23 -13.58 -1.31
N ALA A 32 -2.84 -13.05 -2.37
CA ALA A 32 -2.45 -13.30 -3.75
C ALA A 32 -2.14 -11.98 -4.46
N VAL A 33 -1.22 -12.05 -5.41
CA VAL A 33 -0.76 -10.92 -6.23
C VAL A 33 -0.76 -11.38 -7.67
N GLU A 34 -1.56 -10.74 -8.50
CA GLU A 34 -1.79 -11.14 -9.89
C GLU A 34 -1.63 -9.95 -10.82
N ALA A 35 -1.00 -10.16 -11.98
CA ALA A 35 -1.10 -9.21 -13.07
C ALA A 35 -2.45 -9.40 -13.78
N THR A 36 -3.09 -8.28 -14.08
CA THR A 36 -4.33 -8.23 -14.87
C THR A 36 -4.01 -7.87 -16.33
N GLY A 37 -4.96 -8.09 -17.23
CA GLY A 37 -4.79 -7.80 -18.66
C GLY A 37 -4.54 -6.32 -18.98
N ASP A 38 -4.92 -5.41 -18.06
CA ASP A 38 -4.93 -3.97 -18.28
C ASP A 38 -3.72 -3.25 -17.67
N ASP A 39 -2.55 -3.91 -17.65
CA ASP A 39 -1.32 -3.37 -17.06
C ASP A 39 -1.44 -2.99 -15.57
N ALA A 40 -2.37 -3.64 -14.87
CA ALA A 40 -2.60 -3.42 -13.45
C ALA A 40 -2.24 -4.66 -12.62
N VAL A 41 -1.94 -4.43 -11.35
CA VAL A 41 -1.74 -5.50 -10.36
C VAL A 41 -2.96 -5.57 -9.46
N LEU A 42 -3.48 -6.76 -9.25
CA LEU A 42 -4.52 -7.04 -8.27
C LEU A 42 -3.89 -7.72 -7.06
N VAL A 43 -4.08 -7.14 -5.88
CA VAL A 43 -3.73 -7.73 -4.59
C VAL A 43 -5.02 -8.15 -3.91
N THR A 44 -5.17 -9.45 -3.66
CA THR A 44 -6.33 -10.01 -2.94
C THR A 44 -5.93 -10.67 -1.64
N GLY A 45 -6.89 -10.85 -0.73
CA GLY A 45 -6.67 -11.57 0.52
C GLY A 45 -7.77 -11.34 1.55
N ASP A 46 -7.62 -11.95 2.71
CA ASP A 46 -8.53 -11.86 3.85
C ASP A 46 -7.84 -11.10 4.98
N ALA A 47 -8.23 -9.85 5.19
CA ALA A 47 -7.69 -9.00 6.24
C ALA A 47 -8.50 -9.16 7.54
N HIS A 48 -7.80 -9.40 8.65
CA HIS A 48 -8.42 -9.58 9.96
C HIS A 48 -9.01 -8.27 10.52
N SER A 49 -8.56 -7.12 10.01
CA SER A 49 -9.03 -5.80 10.38
C SER A 49 -8.62 -4.75 9.35
N TYR A 50 -9.14 -3.53 9.49
CA TYR A 50 -8.68 -2.38 8.70
C TYR A 50 -7.20 -2.05 8.91
N TYR A 51 -6.62 -2.43 10.06
CA TYR A 51 -5.18 -2.31 10.26
C TYR A 51 -4.39 -3.21 9.30
N GLY A 52 -4.87 -4.43 9.02
CA GLY A 52 -4.30 -5.30 7.99
C GLY A 52 -4.33 -4.65 6.60
N VAL A 53 -5.44 -3.96 6.27
CA VAL A 53 -5.56 -3.18 5.02
C VAL A 53 -4.51 -2.07 4.96
N GLN A 54 -4.32 -1.32 6.05
CA GLN A 54 -3.30 -0.27 6.12
C GLN A 54 -1.89 -0.83 5.90
N LEU A 55 -1.56 -1.96 6.54
CA LEU A 55 -0.27 -2.63 6.34
C LEU A 55 -0.07 -3.07 4.89
N THR A 56 -1.12 -3.58 4.23
CA THR A 56 -1.08 -3.91 2.79
C THR A 56 -0.78 -2.69 1.94
N LEU A 57 -1.46 -1.56 2.18
CA LEU A 57 -1.23 -0.32 1.44
C LEU A 57 0.20 0.21 1.64
N LEU A 58 0.72 0.19 2.86
CA LEU A 58 2.10 0.59 3.17
C LEU A 58 3.12 -0.32 2.49
N ALA A 59 2.89 -1.63 2.46
CA ALA A 59 3.77 -2.57 1.77
C ALA A 59 3.79 -2.32 0.26
N ILE A 60 2.64 -2.03 -0.35
CA ILE A 60 2.53 -1.66 -1.76
C ILE A 60 3.29 -0.36 -2.02
N GLN A 61 3.08 0.67 -1.20
CA GLN A 61 3.79 1.95 -1.36
C GLN A 61 5.30 1.76 -1.30
N HIS A 62 5.80 1.01 -0.31
CA HIS A 62 7.22 0.75 -0.17
C HIS A 62 7.82 0.01 -1.37
N CYS A 63 7.13 -1.00 -1.92
CA CYS A 63 7.60 -1.68 -3.14
C CYS A 63 7.64 -0.76 -4.36
N ARG A 64 6.84 0.30 -4.38
CA ARG A 64 6.72 1.22 -5.52
C ARG A 64 7.72 2.36 -5.49
N GLU A 65 8.22 2.73 -4.32
CA GLU A 65 9.25 3.78 -4.16
C GLU A 65 10.52 3.49 -4.98
N GLU A 66 10.87 2.21 -5.13
CA GLU A 66 12.07 1.83 -5.89
C GLU A 66 11.83 1.78 -7.40
N TYR A 67 10.74 1.13 -7.83
CA TYR A 67 10.32 0.98 -9.23
C TYR A 67 9.00 0.22 -9.30
N CYS A 68 8.09 0.56 -10.21
CA CYS A 68 6.85 -0.18 -10.45
C CYS A 68 6.60 -0.33 -11.96
N PRO A 69 6.65 -1.56 -12.52
CA PRO A 69 6.47 -1.80 -13.96
C PRO A 69 5.00 -1.81 -14.42
N PHE A 70 4.07 -1.54 -13.49
CA PHE A 70 2.62 -1.53 -13.70
C PHE A 70 2.06 -0.13 -13.47
N SER A 71 1.13 0.30 -14.33
CA SER A 71 0.49 1.62 -14.24
C SER A 71 -0.46 1.75 -13.06
N HIS A 72 -1.12 0.66 -12.67
CA HIS A 72 -2.15 0.67 -11.63
C HIS A 72 -1.96 -0.48 -10.64
N THR A 73 -2.44 -0.27 -9.41
CA THR A 73 -2.55 -1.34 -8.42
C THR A 73 -3.91 -1.26 -7.75
N HIS A 74 -4.63 -2.37 -7.76
CA HIS A 74 -5.91 -2.55 -7.09
C HIS A 74 -5.71 -3.47 -5.90
N VAL A 75 -6.30 -3.09 -4.77
CA VAL A 75 -6.33 -3.88 -3.55
C VAL A 75 -7.77 -4.29 -3.30
N SER A 76 -8.03 -5.59 -3.18
CA SER A 76 -9.35 -6.16 -2.96
C SER A 76 -9.29 -7.13 -1.80
N LEU A 77 -9.55 -6.63 -0.59
CA LEU A 77 -9.43 -7.40 0.65
C LEU A 77 -10.80 -7.67 1.27
N LYS A 78 -11.01 -8.87 1.77
CA LYS A 78 -12.16 -9.16 2.63
C LYS A 78 -11.85 -8.77 4.06
N VAL A 79 -12.68 -7.93 4.68
CA VAL A 79 -12.60 -7.52 6.08
C VAL A 79 -13.91 -7.88 6.77
N GLY A 80 -13.88 -8.83 7.71
CA GLY A 80 -15.10 -9.28 8.39
C GLY A 80 -16.20 -9.76 7.43
N GLY A 81 -15.82 -10.46 6.34
CA GLY A 81 -16.73 -10.95 5.31
C GLY A 81 -17.18 -9.91 4.28
N ARG A 82 -16.80 -8.64 4.41
CA ARG A 82 -17.11 -7.58 3.45
C ARG A 82 -15.94 -7.30 2.54
N LEU A 83 -16.20 -7.17 1.24
CA LEU A 83 -15.17 -6.82 0.27
C LEU A 83 -14.88 -5.32 0.32
N LEU A 84 -13.61 -4.97 0.48
CA LEU A 84 -13.10 -3.61 0.37
C LEU A 84 -12.18 -3.53 -0.85
N SER A 85 -12.53 -2.67 -1.79
CA SER A 85 -11.75 -2.44 -3.01
C SER A 85 -11.18 -1.02 -3.03
N ILE A 86 -9.86 -0.91 -3.21
CA ILE A 86 -9.11 0.34 -3.18
C ILE A 86 -8.23 0.41 -4.44
N GLY A 87 -8.33 1.50 -5.18
CA GLY A 87 -7.36 1.83 -6.22
C GLY A 87 -6.18 2.58 -5.61
N VAL A 88 -4.97 2.08 -5.82
CA VAL A 88 -3.73 2.77 -5.45
C VAL A 88 -3.24 3.49 -6.70
N PRO A 89 -3.26 4.84 -6.72
CA PRO A 89 -2.93 5.60 -7.91
C PRO A 89 -1.46 5.39 -8.33
N PRO A 90 -1.10 5.63 -9.61
CA PRO A 90 0.29 5.77 -10.03
C PRO A 90 1.04 6.73 -9.09
N HIS A 91 2.33 6.48 -8.85
CA HIS A 91 3.16 7.42 -8.10
C HIS A 91 3.20 8.73 -8.89
N ALA A 92 2.28 9.64 -8.61
CA ALA A 92 2.40 11.03 -9.01
C ALA A 92 3.64 11.56 -8.29
N GLU A 93 4.49 12.32 -8.97
CA GLU A 93 5.47 13.17 -8.29
C GLU A 93 4.76 13.82 -7.10
N CYS A 94 5.29 13.55 -5.92
CA CYS A 94 4.71 14.00 -4.68
C CYS A 94 4.80 15.53 -4.66
N ARG A 95 3.81 16.23 -5.25
CA ARG A 95 3.45 17.54 -4.73
C ARG A 95 2.96 17.24 -3.34
N LEU A 96 3.87 17.39 -2.38
CA LEU A 96 3.56 17.64 -1.00
C LEU A 96 2.56 18.80 -0.97
N GLN A 97 1.28 18.47 -1.13
CA GLN A 97 0.25 19.27 -0.55
C GLN A 97 0.42 18.98 0.94
N GLU A 98 1.17 19.85 1.61
CA GLU A 98 1.21 19.93 3.06
C GLU A 98 -0.25 20.10 3.52
N VAL A 99 -0.91 18.97 3.73
CA VAL A 99 -2.10 18.94 4.57
C VAL A 99 -1.55 19.08 5.97
N SER A 100 -1.42 20.33 6.41
CA SER A 100 -1.21 20.67 7.80
C SER A 100 -2.32 19.99 8.60
N THR A 101 -2.00 18.87 9.23
CA THR A 101 -2.86 18.32 10.26
C THR A 101 -2.78 19.28 11.43
N GLU A 102 -3.87 20.00 11.71
CA GLU A 102 -4.07 20.89 12.88
C GLU A 102 -3.66 20.26 14.24
N VAL A 103 -3.40 18.96 14.27
CA VAL A 103 -2.91 18.21 15.43
C VAL A 103 -1.54 18.72 15.90
N ASP A 104 -0.69 19.28 15.02
CA ASP A 104 0.65 19.74 15.42
C ASP A 104 0.63 21.08 16.18
N ASN A 105 -0.39 21.91 15.97
CA ASN A 105 -0.55 23.17 16.72
C ASN A 105 -1.05 22.97 18.16
N ARG A 106 -1.67 21.82 18.47
CA ARG A 106 -2.16 21.54 19.83
C ARG A 106 -1.06 21.08 20.79
N ARG A 107 0.09 20.61 20.29
CA ARG A 107 1.20 20.19 21.14
C ARG A 107 2.12 21.35 21.56
N LEU A 108 2.12 22.47 20.85
CA LEU A 108 2.96 23.63 21.18
C LEU A 108 2.34 24.57 22.23
N GLN A 109 1.05 24.44 22.55
CA GLN A 109 0.38 25.29 23.55
C GLN A 109 0.44 24.76 24.99
N LEU A 110 0.92 23.53 25.21
CA LEU A 110 1.00 22.93 26.56
C LEU A 110 2.39 23.06 27.22
N THR A 111 3.39 23.62 26.54
CA THR A 111 4.75 23.80 27.11
C THR A 111 5.02 25.23 27.60
N PHE A 112 4.16 26.21 27.28
CA PHE A 112 4.31 27.60 27.75
C PHE A 112 3.37 28.00 28.90
N ALA A 113 2.48 27.11 29.36
CA ALA A 113 1.59 27.35 30.50
C ALA A 113 2.09 26.73 31.82
N GLY A 114 3.41 26.57 31.96
CA GLY A 114 4.02 25.88 33.10
C GLY A 114 5.41 26.40 33.45
N ALA A 115 5.56 27.72 33.55
CA ALA A 115 6.67 28.35 34.24
C ALA A 115 6.11 29.55 35.02
N SER A 116 5.79 29.28 36.29
CA SER A 116 5.52 30.28 37.32
C SER A 116 6.78 31.08 37.64
#